data_AF-A0A952ECL9-F1
#
_entry.id   AF-A0A952ECL9-F1
#
_cell.length_a   1.000
_cell.length_b   1.000
_cell.length_c   1.000
_cell.angle_alpha   90.00
_cell.angle_beta   90.00
_cell.angle_gamma   90.00
#
_symmetry.space_group_name_H-M   'P 1'
#
loop_
_entity.id
_entity.type
_entity.pdbx_description
1 polymer ?
#
loop_
_entity_poly.entity_id
_entity_poly.type
_entity_poly.pdbx_seq_one_letter_code
_entity_poly.pdbx_strand_id
1 'polypeptide(L)'
;MDCLRAVLKRREIWLTYDLIRSEHAWAVALNVWPGGLLPVTGFGCSDCECDSHLYFFRAYPSRALIRRRVSTACPDHARISSAGPGWGAPTMVGRKAL
;
A
#
# COMPACT_ATOMS: atom_id res chain seq x y z
N MET A 1 -11.07 7.39 -3.48
CA MET A 1 -10.26 6.16 -3.68
C MET A 1 -11.14 4.90 -3.61
N ASP A 2 -12.29 4.88 -4.30
CA ASP A 2 -13.29 3.81 -4.14
C ASP A 2 -13.54 2.96 -5.38
N CYS A 3 -13.17 3.43 -6.57
CA CYS A 3 -13.35 2.70 -7.82
C CYS A 3 -12.64 1.33 -7.83
N LEU A 4 -11.46 1.21 -7.20
CA LEU A 4 -10.75 -0.07 -7.11
C LEU A 4 -11.37 -1.05 -6.12
N ARG A 5 -12.11 -0.58 -5.11
CA ARG A 5 -12.73 -1.46 -4.12
C ARG A 5 -13.76 -2.39 -4.74
N ALA A 6 -14.42 -1.94 -5.81
CA ALA A 6 -15.43 -2.73 -6.53
C ALA A 6 -14.82 -3.84 -7.38
N VAL A 7 -13.57 -3.68 -7.85
CA VAL A 7 -12.96 -4.56 -8.85
C VAL A 7 -11.75 -5.35 -8.33
N LEU A 8 -11.17 -4.96 -7.18
CA LEU A 8 -10.02 -5.62 -6.58
C LEU A 8 -10.37 -6.28 -5.24
N LYS A 9 -9.89 -7.50 -5.04
CA LYS A 9 -9.92 -8.13 -3.73
C LYS A 9 -8.76 -7.63 -2.89
N ARG A 10 -9.07 -6.82 -1.87
CA ARG A 10 -8.11 -6.38 -0.86
C ARG A 10 -7.47 -7.58 -0.16
N ARG A 11 -6.16 -7.74 -0.32
CA ARG A 11 -5.40 -8.80 0.37
C ARG A 11 -4.91 -8.37 1.74
N GLU A 12 -4.46 -7.13 1.87
CA GLU A 12 -3.83 -6.65 3.09
C GLU A 12 -4.08 -5.16 3.26
N ILE A 13 -4.14 -4.70 4.51
CA ILE A 13 -4.17 -3.30 4.89
C ILE A 13 -2.94 -3.01 5.72
N TRP A 14 -2.21 -1.97 5.36
CA TRP A 14 -1.20 -1.37 6.21
C TRP A 14 -1.72 -0.04 6.73
N LEU A 15 -1.61 0.16 8.04
CA LEU A 15 -2.12 1.34 8.72
C LEU A 15 -1.11 1.84 9.74
N THR A 16 -1.13 3.14 9.98
CA THR A 16 -0.37 3.85 11.01
C THR A 16 -1.32 4.81 11.71
N TYR A 17 -0.99 5.16 12.95
CA TYR A 17 -1.78 6.09 13.78
C TYR A 17 -1.06 7.44 13.93
N ASP A 18 -0.53 7.94 12.82
CA ASP A 18 0.11 9.24 12.76
C ASP A 18 -0.88 10.37 12.99
N LEU A 19 -0.43 11.42 13.67
CA LEU A 19 -1.20 12.66 13.85
C LEU A 19 -1.31 13.47 12.54
N ILE A 20 -0.43 13.20 11.57
CA ILE A 20 -0.37 13.85 10.27
C ILE A 20 -0.66 12.80 9.18
N ARG A 21 -1.27 13.22 8.07
CA ARG A 21 -1.58 12.32 6.94
C ARG A 21 -0.29 11.76 6.32
N SER A 22 -0.03 10.48 6.54
CA SER A 22 1.16 9.78 6.03
C SER A 22 1.07 9.40 4.55
N GLU A 23 -0.06 9.69 3.89
CA GLU A 23 -0.34 9.31 2.50
C GLU A 23 0.73 9.80 1.51
N HIS A 24 1.06 11.10 1.54
CA HIS A 24 2.07 11.70 0.67
C HIS A 24 3.48 11.18 0.98
N ALA A 25 3.76 11.06 2.28
CA ALA A 25 5.00 10.51 2.82
C ALA A 25 5.26 9.09 2.27
N TRP A 26 4.22 8.26 2.26
CA TRP A 26 4.28 6.90 1.73
C TRP A 26 4.37 6.91 0.21
N ALA A 27 3.65 7.81 -0.47
CA ALA A 27 3.75 7.97 -1.92
C ALA A 27 5.20 8.26 -2.35
N VAL A 28 5.88 9.20 -1.67
CA VAL A 28 7.31 9.49 -1.90
C VAL A 28 8.16 8.24 -1.67
N ALA A 29 7.98 7.55 -0.54
CA ALA A 29 8.75 6.35 -0.20
C ALA A 29 8.58 5.19 -1.22
N LEU A 30 7.40 5.08 -1.82
CA LEU A 30 7.06 4.03 -2.80
C LEU A 30 7.45 4.40 -4.23
N ASN A 31 7.46 5.68 -4.57
CA ASN A 31 7.84 6.15 -5.92
C ASN A 31 9.29 5.82 -6.27
N VAL A 32 10.19 5.87 -5.29
CA VAL A 32 11.61 5.50 -5.44
C VAL A 32 11.88 3.99 -5.37
N TRP A 33 10.86 3.13 -5.49
CA TRP A 33 11.04 1.69 -5.40
C TRP A 33 11.59 1.10 -6.71
N PRO A 34 12.76 0.41 -6.69
CA PRO A 34 13.31 -0.24 -7.89
C PRO A 34 12.37 -1.31 -8.45
N GLY A 35 11.90 -1.10 -9.69
CA GLY A 35 10.92 -1.98 -10.35
C GLY A 35 9.47 -1.76 -9.93
N GLY A 36 9.19 -0.69 -9.18
CA GLY A 36 7.84 -0.15 -9.03
C GLY A 36 7.39 0.49 -10.34
N LEU A 37 6.15 0.23 -10.75
CA LEU A 37 5.52 0.89 -11.89
C LEU A 37 4.32 1.70 -11.43
N LEU A 38 4.04 2.79 -12.13
CA LEU A 38 2.81 3.56 -12.00
C LEU A 38 1.82 3.06 -13.05
N PRO A 39 0.92 2.10 -12.74
CA PRO A 39 0.00 1.55 -13.74
C PRO A 39 -0.96 2.61 -14.29
N VAL A 40 -1.28 3.62 -13.48
CA VAL A 40 -2.10 4.77 -13.85
C VAL A 40 -1.52 6.01 -13.16
N THR A 41 -0.87 6.88 -13.92
CA THR A 41 -0.45 8.21 -13.46
C THR A 41 -1.68 9.02 -13.04
N GLY A 42 -1.58 9.81 -11.97
CA GLY A 42 -2.68 10.63 -11.48
C GLY A 42 -3.71 9.88 -10.64
N PHE A 43 -3.55 8.57 -10.42
CA PHE A 43 -4.56 7.79 -9.72
C PHE A 43 -4.59 8.13 -8.23
N GLY A 44 -5.72 8.68 -7.76
CA GLY A 44 -5.95 8.97 -6.34
C GLY A 44 -5.22 10.20 -5.80
N CYS A 45 -4.65 11.04 -6.67
CA CYS A 45 -3.94 12.27 -6.33
C CYS A 45 -4.59 13.52 -6.94
N SER A 46 -5.92 13.56 -7.06
CA SER A 46 -6.64 14.70 -7.66
C SER A 46 -6.48 16.02 -6.89
N ASP A 47 -6.12 15.95 -5.61
CA ASP A 47 -5.94 17.06 -4.68
C ASP A 47 -4.49 17.20 -4.19
N CYS A 48 -3.51 16.56 -4.86
CA CYS A 48 -2.10 16.66 -4.49
C CYS A 48 -1.13 16.55 -5.68
N GLU A 49 0.13 16.91 -5.45
CA GLU A 49 1.18 16.89 -6.48
C GLU A 49 1.89 15.52 -6.61
N CYS A 50 1.34 14.45 -6.02
CA CYS A 50 1.94 13.12 -6.13
C CYS A 50 1.75 12.52 -7.53
N ASP A 51 2.73 11.78 -8.03
CA ASP A 51 2.65 11.16 -9.37
C ASP A 51 1.49 10.14 -9.49
N SER A 52 1.23 9.39 -8.41
CA SER A 52 0.11 8.46 -8.26
C SER A 52 0.06 7.96 -6.82
N HIS A 53 -1.10 7.51 -6.34
CA HIS A 53 -1.25 6.73 -5.11
C HIS A 53 -1.51 5.24 -5.39
N LEU A 54 -1.43 4.81 -6.65
CA LEU A 54 -1.49 3.41 -7.05
C LEU A 54 -0.14 2.96 -7.62
N TYR A 55 0.43 1.94 -6.99
CA TYR A 55 1.72 1.37 -7.36
C TYR A 55 1.59 -0.11 -7.72
N PHE A 56 2.27 -0.51 -8.79
CA PHE A 56 2.39 -1.91 -9.17
C PHE A 56 3.78 -2.44 -8.79
N PHE A 57 3.80 -3.61 -8.17
CA PHE A 57 5.02 -4.35 -7.85
C PHE A 57 4.94 -5.73 -8.50
N ARG A 58 5.99 -6.13 -9.23
CA ARG A 58 6.05 -7.43 -9.91
C ARG A 58 5.98 -8.61 -8.94
N ALA A 59 6.52 -8.43 -7.76
CA ALA A 59 6.40 -9.35 -6.64
C ALA A 59 5.85 -8.59 -5.44
N TYR A 60 5.17 -9.32 -4.55
CA TYR A 60 4.65 -8.71 -3.34
C TYR A 60 5.78 -8.12 -2.50
N PRO A 61 5.68 -6.84 -2.10
CA PRO A 61 6.74 -6.20 -1.35
C PRO A 61 6.79 -6.78 0.06
N SER A 62 7.99 -7.13 0.53
CA SER A 62 8.20 -7.56 1.91
C SER A 62 7.70 -6.49 2.88
N ARG A 63 6.86 -6.87 3.85
CA ARG A 63 6.38 -5.98 4.93
C ARG A 63 7.53 -5.27 5.63
N ALA A 64 8.60 -6.00 5.93
CA ALA A 64 9.78 -5.46 6.59
C ALA A 64 10.49 -4.41 5.72
N LEU A 65 10.54 -4.64 4.40
CA LEU A 65 11.15 -3.71 3.46
C LEU A 65 10.34 -2.43 3.31
N ILE A 66 9.00 -2.53 3.23
CA ILE A 66 8.15 -1.34 3.17
C ILE A 66 8.25 -0.55 4.47
N ARG A 67 8.14 -1.22 5.63
CA ARG A 67 8.29 -0.55 6.92
C ARG A 67 9.60 0.20 7.01
N ARG A 68 10.71 -0.44 6.60
CA ARG A 68 12.02 0.21 6.57
C ARG A 68 12.02 1.45 5.67
N ARG A 69 11.51 1.34 4.43
CA ARG A 69 11.49 2.47 3.49
C ARG A 69 10.65 3.63 3.99
N VAL A 70 9.45 3.36 4.48
CA VAL A 70 8.58 4.39 5.05
C VAL A 70 9.25 5.05 6.26
N SER A 71 9.83 4.28 7.18
CA SER A 71 10.56 4.85 8.32
C SER A 71 11.80 5.65 7.91
N THR A 72 12.47 5.31 6.80
CA THR A 72 13.60 6.11 6.30
C THR A 72 13.14 7.40 5.64
N ALA A 73 12.06 7.37 4.85
CA ALA A 73 11.50 8.55 4.21
C ALA A 73 10.79 9.47 5.22
N CYS A 74 10.29 8.90 6.32
CA CYS A 74 9.49 9.60 7.33
C CYS A 74 9.89 9.08 8.73
N PRO A 75 10.97 9.63 9.32
CA PRO A 75 11.51 9.17 10.59
C PRO A 75 10.52 9.25 11.75
N ASP A 76 9.64 10.27 11.73
CA ASP A 76 8.70 10.58 12.82
C ASP A 76 7.35 9.85 12.70
N HIS A 77 7.22 8.92 11.75
CA HIS A 77 5.98 8.17 11.60
C HIS A 77 5.86 7.06 12.66
N ALA A 78 4.67 6.93 13.24
CA ALA A 78 4.24 5.89 14.15
C ALA A 78 4.31 4.50 13.52
N ARG A 79 4.18 3.45 14.34
CA ARG A 79 4.35 2.08 13.85
C ARG A 79 3.32 1.72 12.75
N ILE A 80 3.82 1.23 11.61
CA ILE A 80 2.99 0.51 10.63
C ILE A 80 2.55 -0.83 11.22
N SER A 81 1.24 -1.02 11.27
CA SER A 81 0.58 -2.29 11.53
C SER A 81 0.02 -2.85 10.22
N SER A 82 -0.04 -4.18 10.10
CA SER A 82 -0.54 -4.86 8.91
C SER A 82 -1.62 -5.88 9.26
N ALA A 83 -2.74 -5.88 8.55
CA ALA A 83 -3.82 -6.85 8.70
C ALA A 83 -4.15 -7.54 7.36
N GLY A 84 -4.00 -8.86 7.31
CA GLY A 84 -4.26 -9.67 6.12
C GLY A 84 -3.49 -11.00 6.16
N PRO A 85 -3.79 -11.94 5.24
CA PRO A 85 -3.19 -13.28 5.25
C PRO A 85 -1.67 -13.26 5.04
N GLY A 86 -1.12 -12.17 4.50
CA GLY A 86 0.26 -12.13 4.03
C GLY A 86 0.43 -12.80 2.67
N TRP A 87 1.57 -12.55 2.04
CA TRP A 87 1.94 -13.18 0.79
C TRP A 87 2.23 -14.67 0.99
N GLY A 88 1.71 -15.52 0.11
CA GLY A 88 1.89 -16.98 0.17
C GLY A 88 0.92 -17.73 1.08
N ALA A 89 0.11 -17.04 1.89
CA ALA A 89 -0.94 -17.71 2.67
C ALA A 89 -2.13 -18.07 1.75
N PRO A 90 -2.71 -19.28 1.89
CA PRO A 90 -3.90 -19.66 1.16
C PRO A 90 -4.99 -18.62 1.39
N THR A 91 -5.59 -18.13 0.30
CA THR A 91 -6.79 -17.31 0.45
C THR A 91 -7.88 -18.28 0.88
N MET A 92 -8.31 -18.28 2.14
CA MET A 92 -9.48 -19.08 2.54
C MET A 92 -10.67 -18.60 1.71
N VAL A 93 -10.98 -19.32 0.64
CA VAL A 93 -12.26 -19.26 -0.04
C VAL A 93 -13.19 -19.98 0.92
N GLY A 94 -14.07 -19.23 1.58
CA GLY A 94 -15.12 -19.82 2.39
C GLY A 94 -15.88 -20.82 1.54
N ARG A 95 -15.85 -22.10 1.94
CA ARG A 95 -16.77 -23.08 1.40
C ARG A 95 -18.16 -22.59 1.78
N LYS A 96 -18.96 -22.16 0.80
CA LYS A 96 -20.40 -22.11 1.01
C LYS A 96 -20.84 -23.56 1.21
N ALA A 97 -21.18 -23.92 2.43
CA ALA A 97 -21.98 -25.11 2.67
C ALA A 97 -23.36 -24.82 2.05
N LEU A 98 -23.74 -25.66 1.08
CA LEU A 98 -25.13 -25.86 0.69
C LEU A 98 -25.84 -26.65 1.79
#